data_AF-A0A1B6JNJ9-F1
#
_entry.id   AF-A0A1B6JNJ9-F1
#
_cell.length_a   1.000
_cell.length_b   1.000
_cell.length_c   1.000
_cell.angle_alpha   90.00
_cell.angle_beta   90.00
_cell.angle_gamma   90.00
#
_symmetry.space_group_name_H-M   'P 1'
#
loop_
_entity.id
_entity.type
_entity.pdbx_description
1 polymer ?
#
loop_
_entity_poly.entity_id
_entity_poly.type
_entity_poly.pdbx_seq_one_letter_code
_entity_poly.pdbx_strand_id
1 'polypeptide(L)'
;MCLEGYSLVGGFTRKAHKEGGVLGYAKKGLENQIILLNTSGPESELICETALFQITLKKEVVKVLGVYRPPSANLNNGIDILLDQLEGALQTKTKTILMGDVNVDNLVANSDNSKLEELLSSFDIIRESLPPTRITAESAKSIDWICTNIGTQLIQTAVIPSGLSDHTAQKITVQTERNHLPLENEKKRIFNKKSTDRFKSSLQCQNWDNVLLTADANQAYNSFHEILQVTLNNTCPLTTTRRRPLNKRTHWNDECTRLKKAYIQALERE
;
A
#
# COMPACT_ATOMS: atom_id res chain seq x y z
N MET A 1 -9.63 4.29 -10.50
CA MET A 1 -8.98 5.52 -9.96
C MET A 1 -7.47 5.25 -9.88
N CYS A 2 -6.62 6.17 -10.30
CA CYS A 2 -5.16 5.99 -10.29
C CYS A 2 -4.57 6.92 -9.24
N LEU A 3 -3.92 6.35 -8.22
CA LEU A 3 -3.23 7.08 -7.17
C LEU A 3 -1.72 7.03 -7.43
N GLU A 4 -1.08 8.18 -7.66
CA GLU A 4 0.35 8.21 -7.95
C GLU A 4 1.16 7.61 -6.79
N GLY A 5 2.09 6.69 -7.11
CA GLY A 5 2.88 5.97 -6.11
C GLY A 5 2.18 4.77 -5.47
N TYR A 6 0.93 4.49 -5.85
CA TYR A 6 0.15 3.34 -5.40
C TYR A 6 -0.40 2.54 -6.59
N SER A 7 -0.66 1.26 -6.35
CA SER A 7 -1.23 0.30 -7.30
C SER A 7 -2.52 -0.27 -6.68
N LEU A 8 -3.59 -0.35 -7.47
CA LEU A 8 -4.82 -1.00 -7.06
C LEU A 8 -4.56 -2.51 -6.97
N VAL A 9 -4.82 -3.12 -5.81
CA VAL A 9 -4.68 -4.57 -5.58
C VAL A 9 -6.00 -5.33 -5.60
N GLY A 10 -7.11 -4.62 -5.88
CA GLY A 10 -8.45 -5.17 -6.02
C GLY A 10 -9.40 -4.71 -4.93
N GLY A 11 -10.56 -5.33 -4.86
CA GLY A 11 -11.61 -4.99 -3.91
C GLY A 11 -13.01 -5.32 -4.42
N PHE A 12 -14.01 -5.02 -3.60
CA PHE A 12 -15.42 -5.15 -3.95
C PHE A 12 -15.94 -3.84 -4.56
N THR A 13 -16.70 -3.94 -5.64
CA THR A 13 -17.39 -2.80 -6.25
C THR A 13 -18.80 -3.22 -6.64
N ARG A 14 -19.78 -2.40 -6.26
CA ARG A 14 -21.18 -2.63 -6.61
C ARG A 14 -21.37 -2.67 -8.12
N LYS A 15 -22.19 -3.60 -8.59
CA LYS A 15 -22.58 -3.77 -9.98
C LYS A 15 -24.03 -3.33 -10.21
N ALA A 16 -24.94 -3.64 -9.27
CA ALA A 16 -26.35 -3.30 -9.40
C ALA A 16 -26.66 -1.89 -8.88
N HIS A 17 -25.98 -1.46 -7.82
CA HIS A 17 -26.16 -0.14 -7.22
C HIS A 17 -24.96 0.77 -7.45
N LYS A 18 -25.18 2.08 -7.26
CA LYS A 18 -24.11 3.08 -7.30
C LYS A 18 -23.56 3.34 -5.91
N GLU A 19 -22.32 3.86 -5.88
CA GLU A 19 -21.60 4.32 -4.69
C GLU A 19 -21.32 3.18 -3.69
N GLY A 20 -20.30 3.31 -2.85
CA GLY A 20 -19.87 2.22 -1.95
C GLY A 20 -18.89 1.24 -2.59
N GLY A 21 -18.57 0.20 -1.82
CA GLY A 21 -17.53 -0.77 -2.10
C GLY A 21 -16.28 -0.57 -1.24
N VAL A 22 -15.37 -1.53 -1.36
CA VAL A 22 -14.10 -1.59 -0.63
C VAL A 22 -12.98 -1.74 -1.64
N LEU A 23 -11.95 -0.90 -1.57
CA LEU A 23 -10.80 -0.96 -2.48
C LEU A 23 -9.49 -1.02 -1.70
N GLY A 24 -8.60 -1.90 -2.11
CA GLY A 24 -7.23 -2.00 -1.59
C GLY A 24 -6.23 -1.31 -2.50
N TYR A 25 -5.41 -0.42 -1.95
CA TYR A 25 -4.26 0.17 -2.64
C TYR A 25 -2.96 -0.21 -1.93
N ALA A 26 -2.00 -0.70 -2.70
CA ALA A 26 -0.65 -1.00 -2.24
C ALA A 26 0.31 0.09 -2.71
N LYS A 27 1.27 0.46 -1.87
CA LYS A 27 2.36 1.34 -2.30
C LYS A 27 3.23 0.61 -3.32
N LYS A 28 3.65 1.30 -4.39
CA LYS A 28 4.52 0.73 -5.42
C LYS A 28 5.76 0.06 -4.82
N GLY A 29 6.04 -1.17 -5.27
CA GLY A 29 7.06 -2.08 -4.74
C GLY A 29 6.55 -3.08 -3.70
N LEU A 30 5.31 -2.95 -3.21
CA LEU A 30 4.70 -3.88 -2.25
C LEU A 30 3.54 -4.69 -2.84
N GLU A 31 3.04 -4.32 -4.02
CA GLU A 31 1.92 -5.00 -4.70
C GLU A 31 2.13 -6.50 -4.86
N ASN A 32 3.36 -6.93 -5.17
CA ASN A 32 3.69 -8.35 -5.36
C ASN A 32 3.60 -9.19 -4.07
N GLN A 33 3.48 -8.54 -2.91
CA GLN A 33 3.32 -9.20 -1.62
C GLN A 33 1.84 -9.31 -1.21
N ILE A 34 0.92 -8.73 -1.98
CA ILE A 34 -0.50 -8.64 -1.64
C ILE A 34 -1.34 -9.40 -2.65
N ILE A 35 -2.22 -10.27 -2.15
CA ILE A 35 -3.16 -11.05 -2.95
C ILE A 35 -4.57 -10.76 -2.43
N LEU A 36 -5.50 -10.42 -3.31
CA LEU A 36 -6.93 -10.43 -2.98
C LEU A 36 -7.39 -11.89 -2.94
N LEU A 37 -7.80 -12.37 -1.77
CA LEU A 37 -8.25 -13.75 -1.57
C LEU A 37 -9.74 -13.91 -1.89
N ASN A 38 -10.56 -13.02 -1.34
CA ASN A 38 -12.01 -13.08 -1.47
C ASN A 38 -12.63 -11.69 -1.41
N THR A 39 -13.84 -11.57 -1.94
CA THR A 39 -14.73 -10.43 -1.72
C THR A 39 -16.10 -10.97 -1.35
N SER A 40 -16.94 -10.15 -0.73
CA SER A 40 -18.36 -10.48 -0.63
C SER A 40 -19.01 -10.65 -2.02
N GLY A 41 -20.10 -11.40 -2.11
CA GLY A 41 -20.81 -11.63 -3.37
C GLY A 41 -21.75 -10.48 -3.76
N PRO A 42 -22.33 -10.48 -4.98
CA PRO A 42 -23.25 -9.43 -5.43
C PRO A 42 -24.49 -9.24 -4.52
N GLU A 43 -24.92 -10.29 -3.84
CA GLU A 43 -26.00 -10.28 -2.85
C GLU A 43 -25.70 -9.44 -1.60
N SER A 44 -24.42 -9.11 -1.37
CA SER A 44 -23.97 -8.32 -0.24
C SER A 44 -24.11 -6.80 -0.45
N GLU A 45 -24.42 -6.36 -1.68
CA GLU A 45 -24.63 -4.94 -1.98
C GLU A 45 -25.70 -4.33 -1.08
N LEU A 46 -25.42 -3.14 -0.54
CA LEU A 46 -26.29 -2.45 0.42
C LEU A 46 -26.45 -3.16 1.78
N ILE A 47 -25.77 -4.28 2.02
CA ILE A 47 -25.79 -5.02 3.28
C ILE A 47 -24.44 -4.86 4.00
N CYS A 48 -23.39 -5.49 3.47
CA CYS A 48 -22.06 -5.48 4.04
C CYS A 48 -21.04 -5.91 2.98
N GLU A 49 -20.20 -4.98 2.57
CA GLU A 49 -19.29 -5.14 1.44
C GLU A 49 -17.90 -5.37 1.97
N THR A 50 -17.25 -6.45 1.53
CA THR A 50 -15.98 -6.87 2.09
C THR A 50 -14.95 -7.23 1.03
N ALA A 51 -13.68 -7.05 1.37
CA ALA A 51 -12.56 -7.49 0.56
C ALA A 51 -11.45 -8.02 1.48
N LEU A 52 -11.12 -9.30 1.33
CA LEU A 52 -10.09 -9.99 2.10
C LEU A 52 -8.79 -10.02 1.32
N PHE A 53 -7.76 -9.38 1.86
CA PHE A 53 -6.41 -9.37 1.32
C PHE A 53 -5.49 -10.23 2.18
N GLN A 54 -4.54 -10.90 1.53
CA GLN A 54 -3.42 -11.55 2.18
C GLN A 54 -2.14 -10.81 1.85
N ILE A 55 -1.40 -10.42 2.88
CA ILE A 55 -0.09 -9.78 2.79
C ILE A 55 0.95 -10.80 3.24
N THR A 56 1.81 -11.23 2.32
CA THR A 56 2.90 -12.16 2.59
C THR A 56 4.20 -11.40 2.78
N LEU A 57 4.65 -11.30 4.03
CA LEU A 57 5.90 -10.66 4.43
C LEU A 57 6.96 -11.73 4.71
N LYS A 58 7.66 -12.19 3.66
CA LYS A 58 8.64 -13.30 3.71
C LYS A 58 8.06 -14.59 4.32
N LYS A 59 8.19 -14.78 5.64
CA LYS A 59 7.73 -15.97 6.38
C LYS A 59 6.44 -15.72 7.19
N GLU A 60 6.02 -14.46 7.30
CA GLU A 60 4.79 -14.10 8.00
C GLU A 60 3.68 -13.79 7.01
N VAL A 61 2.46 -14.21 7.35
CA VAL A 61 1.26 -13.89 6.59
C VAL A 61 0.35 -13.06 7.48
N VAL A 62 -0.13 -11.95 6.95
CA VAL A 62 -1.12 -11.08 7.60
C VAL A 62 -2.34 -10.99 6.69
N LYS A 63 -3.52 -11.28 7.22
CA LYS A 63 -4.79 -11.09 6.53
C LYS A 63 -5.38 -9.74 6.90
N VAL A 64 -5.88 -9.01 5.91
CA VAL A 64 -6.52 -7.72 6.08
C VAL A 64 -7.90 -7.76 5.44
N LEU A 65 -8.94 -7.65 6.24
CA LEU A 65 -10.33 -7.59 5.79
C LEU A 65 -10.80 -6.14 5.80
N GLY A 66 -11.01 -5.57 4.62
CA GLY A 66 -11.69 -4.30 4.47
C GLY A 66 -13.20 -4.51 4.52
N VAL A 67 -13.92 -3.66 5.25
CA VAL A 67 -15.36 -3.77 5.49
C VAL A 67 -16.03 -2.42 5.26
N TYR A 68 -17.16 -2.43 4.56
CA TYR A 68 -18.07 -1.30 4.46
C TYR A 68 -19.51 -1.77 4.62
N ARG A 69 -20.17 -1.34 5.70
CA ARG A 69 -21.59 -1.63 5.95
C ARG A 69 -22.37 -0.32 5.96
N PRO A 70 -23.30 -0.10 5.01
CA PRO A 70 -24.13 1.10 4.99
C PRO A 70 -24.93 1.27 6.28
N PRO A 71 -25.24 2.51 6.72
CA PRO A 71 -25.94 2.75 7.98
C PRO A 71 -27.35 2.16 8.02
N SER A 72 -28.05 2.16 6.88
CA SER A 72 -29.42 1.64 6.74
C SER A 72 -29.52 0.11 6.64
N ALA A 73 -28.39 -0.59 6.50
CA ALA A 73 -28.38 -2.04 6.39
C ALA A 73 -28.87 -2.70 7.69
N ASN A 74 -29.26 -3.98 7.63
CA ASN A 74 -29.50 -4.78 8.83
C ASN A 74 -28.16 -5.31 9.38
N LEU A 75 -27.91 -5.15 10.68
CA LEU A 75 -26.64 -5.59 11.27
C LEU A 75 -26.47 -7.11 11.27
N ASN A 76 -27.53 -7.87 11.56
CA ASN A 76 -27.43 -9.34 11.63
C ASN A 76 -27.02 -9.92 10.27
N ASN A 77 -27.60 -9.44 9.17
CA ASN A 77 -27.18 -9.85 7.82
C ASN A 77 -25.72 -9.49 7.55
N GLY A 78 -25.26 -8.33 8.05
CA GLY A 78 -23.85 -7.95 7.96
C GLY A 78 -22.93 -8.84 8.78
N ILE A 79 -23.38 -9.29 9.95
CA ILE A 79 -22.68 -10.26 10.81
C ILE A 79 -22.57 -11.60 10.10
N ASP A 80 -23.61 -12.08 9.43
CA ASP A 80 -23.56 -13.36 8.68
C ASP A 80 -22.50 -13.31 7.57
N ILE A 81 -22.40 -12.18 6.85
CA ILE A 81 -21.36 -11.97 5.83
C ILE A 81 -19.97 -11.93 6.46
N LEU A 82 -19.81 -11.22 7.59
CA LEU A 82 -18.53 -11.16 8.30
C LEU A 82 -18.11 -12.53 8.84
N LEU A 83 -19.06 -13.33 9.34
CA LEU A 83 -18.83 -14.68 9.83
C LEU A 83 -18.27 -15.57 8.71
N ASP A 84 -18.92 -15.61 7.55
CA ASP A 84 -18.45 -16.39 6.38
C ASP A 84 -17.01 -15.99 5.96
N GLN A 85 -16.74 -14.68 5.91
CA GLN A 85 -15.39 -14.19 5.59
C GLN A 85 -14.36 -14.56 6.65
N LEU A 86 -14.72 -14.50 7.94
CA LEU A 86 -13.83 -14.82 9.06
C LEU A 86 -13.57 -16.33 9.17
N GLU A 87 -14.58 -17.17 8.96
CA GLU A 87 -14.43 -18.62 8.89
C GLU A 87 -13.47 -19.02 7.76
N GLY A 88 -13.61 -18.40 6.58
CA GLY A 88 -12.67 -18.58 5.48
C GLY A 88 -11.26 -18.04 5.78
N ALA A 89 -11.16 -16.95 6.55
CA ALA A 89 -9.89 -16.32 6.90
C ALA A 89 -9.12 -17.05 8.02
N LEU A 90 -9.81 -17.69 8.97
CA LEU A 90 -9.21 -18.14 10.24
C LEU A 90 -9.07 -19.66 10.38
N GLN A 91 -9.25 -20.44 9.31
CA GLN A 91 -8.84 -21.86 9.29
C GLN A 91 -7.38 -22.08 9.75
N THR A 92 -6.54 -21.05 9.66
CA THR A 92 -5.19 -21.01 10.20
C THR A 92 -5.08 -19.83 11.17
N LYS A 93 -4.52 -20.01 12.38
CA LYS A 93 -4.27 -18.96 13.41
C LYS A 93 -3.34 -17.84 12.89
N THR A 94 -3.81 -17.09 11.92
CA THR A 94 -3.06 -16.10 11.14
C THR A 94 -3.33 -14.73 11.74
N LYS A 95 -2.31 -13.87 11.73
CA LYS A 95 -2.45 -12.46 12.11
C LYS A 95 -3.50 -11.81 11.20
N THR A 96 -4.55 -11.28 11.79
CA THR A 96 -5.73 -10.79 11.07
C THR A 96 -6.09 -9.40 11.54
N ILE A 97 -6.37 -8.51 10.59
CA ILE A 97 -6.72 -7.12 10.81
C ILE A 97 -8.02 -6.83 10.07
N LEU A 98 -9.02 -6.29 10.74
CA LEU A 98 -10.26 -5.80 10.15
C LEU A 98 -10.25 -4.28 10.21
N MET A 99 -10.61 -3.63 9.11
CA MET A 99 -10.70 -2.17 9.03
C MET A 99 -11.86 -1.73 8.15
N GLY A 100 -12.36 -0.52 8.42
CA GLY A 100 -13.34 0.16 7.57
C GLY A 100 -14.52 0.73 8.35
N ASP A 101 -15.59 1.07 7.65
CA ASP A 101 -16.77 1.73 8.19
C ASP A 101 -17.90 0.73 8.39
N VAL A 102 -18.25 0.46 9.64
CA VAL A 102 -19.34 -0.45 9.99
C VAL A 102 -20.64 0.28 10.35
N ASN A 103 -20.62 1.61 10.43
CA ASN A 103 -21.76 2.40 10.87
C ASN A 103 -22.35 1.97 12.24
N VAL A 104 -21.51 1.43 13.14
CA VAL A 104 -21.88 1.09 14.53
C VAL A 104 -20.99 1.85 15.51
N ASP A 105 -21.61 2.75 16.27
CA ASP A 105 -20.91 3.71 17.13
C ASP A 105 -20.35 3.06 18.39
N ASN A 106 -19.03 2.99 18.49
CA ASN A 106 -18.31 2.39 19.63
C ASN A 106 -18.33 3.25 20.91
N LEU A 107 -18.79 4.50 20.86
CA LEU A 107 -18.80 5.40 22.02
C LEU A 107 -20.03 5.22 22.90
N VAL A 108 -21.02 4.46 22.43
CA VAL A 108 -22.30 4.25 23.12
C VAL A 108 -22.50 2.76 23.38
N ALA A 109 -22.87 2.40 24.61
CA ALA A 109 -23.30 1.05 24.92
C ALA A 109 -24.63 0.76 24.20
N ASN A 110 -24.61 -0.17 23.26
CA ASN A 110 -25.79 -0.60 22.51
C ASN A 110 -25.68 -2.09 22.16
N SER A 111 -26.81 -2.72 21.86
CA SER A 111 -26.88 -4.14 21.52
C SER A 111 -26.08 -4.50 20.27
N ASP A 112 -25.91 -3.55 19.36
CA ASP A 112 -25.21 -3.75 18.10
C ASP A 112 -23.69 -3.90 18.31
N ASN A 113 -23.11 -3.10 19.20
CA ASN A 113 -21.72 -3.28 19.66
C ASN A 113 -21.55 -4.63 20.35
N SER A 114 -22.47 -5.03 21.24
CA SER A 114 -22.36 -6.33 21.93
C SER A 114 -22.35 -7.50 20.95
N LYS A 115 -23.19 -7.47 19.90
CA LYS A 115 -23.20 -8.49 18.86
C LYS A 115 -21.89 -8.53 18.05
N LEU A 116 -21.35 -7.35 17.70
CA LEU A 116 -20.06 -7.28 17.01
C LEU A 116 -18.92 -7.79 17.90
N GLU A 117 -18.90 -7.41 19.18
CA GLU A 117 -17.90 -7.89 20.14
C GLU A 117 -17.98 -9.40 20.35
N GLU A 118 -19.18 -9.97 20.43
CA GLU A 118 -19.39 -11.42 20.51
C GLU A 118 -18.85 -12.14 19.26
N LEU A 119 -19.17 -11.64 18.06
CA LEU A 119 -18.62 -12.16 16.81
C LEU A 119 -17.09 -12.12 16.83
N LEU A 120 -16.49 -10.97 17.11
CA LEU A 120 -15.03 -10.77 17.09
C LEU A 120 -14.34 -11.67 18.13
N SER A 121 -14.93 -11.80 19.32
CA SER A 121 -14.40 -12.63 20.41
C SER A 121 -14.36 -14.11 20.04
N SER A 122 -15.30 -14.61 19.23
CA SER A 122 -15.29 -16.00 18.76
C SER A 122 -14.07 -16.35 17.89
N PHE A 123 -13.37 -15.32 17.40
CA PHE A 123 -12.18 -15.41 16.53
C PHE A 123 -10.89 -14.88 17.18
N ASP A 124 -10.88 -14.68 18.50
CA ASP A 124 -9.78 -14.04 19.24
C ASP A 124 -9.43 -12.64 18.70
N ILE A 125 -10.38 -11.94 18.10
CA ILE A 125 -10.21 -10.59 17.56
C ILE A 125 -10.78 -9.58 18.56
N ILE A 126 -10.01 -8.51 18.79
CA ILE A 126 -10.41 -7.42 19.68
C ILE A 126 -10.63 -6.16 18.83
N ARG A 127 -11.71 -5.41 19.09
CA ARG A 127 -11.94 -4.08 18.54
C ARG A 127 -11.18 -3.05 19.35
N GLU A 128 -10.34 -2.27 18.67
CA GLU A 128 -9.59 -1.18 19.29
C GLU A 128 -10.51 -0.02 19.67
N SER A 129 -10.30 0.57 20.84
CA SER A 129 -11.03 1.77 21.27
C SER A 129 -10.48 2.99 20.53
N LEU A 130 -11.26 3.51 19.58
CA LEU A 130 -10.90 4.69 18.80
C LEU A 130 -11.67 5.93 19.30
N PRO A 131 -11.08 7.14 19.22
CA PRO A 131 -11.83 8.39 19.37
C PRO A 131 -12.83 8.54 18.21
N PRO A 132 -13.72 9.56 18.24
CA PRO A 132 -14.67 9.81 17.16
C PRO A 132 -14.00 9.79 15.78
N THR A 133 -14.56 8.97 14.88
CA THR A 133 -14.01 8.77 13.54
C THR A 133 -14.81 9.47 12.47
N ARG A 134 -16.09 9.79 12.73
CA ARG A 134 -16.92 10.69 11.92
C ARG A 134 -17.36 11.88 12.77
N ILE A 135 -17.07 13.08 12.29
CA ILE A 135 -17.37 14.33 13.00
C ILE A 135 -18.17 15.23 12.06
N THR A 136 -19.40 15.54 12.46
CA THR A 136 -20.29 16.53 11.85
C THR A 136 -20.53 17.66 12.84
N ALA A 137 -21.15 18.76 12.41
CA ALA A 137 -21.50 19.88 13.31
C ALA A 137 -22.40 19.41 14.48
N GLU A 138 -23.23 18.40 14.26
CA GLU A 138 -24.23 17.92 15.21
C GLU A 138 -23.80 16.67 15.99
N SER A 139 -22.77 15.94 15.54
CA SER A 139 -22.42 14.65 16.15
C SER A 139 -20.97 14.23 15.96
N ALA A 140 -20.44 13.48 16.92
CA ALA A 140 -19.13 12.86 16.86
C ALA A 140 -19.26 11.38 17.24
N LYS A 141 -19.05 10.47 16.28
CA LYS A 141 -19.27 9.02 16.45
C LYS A 141 -18.03 8.21 16.07
N SER A 142 -17.81 7.08 16.74
CA SER A 142 -16.74 6.13 16.38
C SER A 142 -17.32 4.95 15.60
N ILE A 143 -17.61 5.18 14.33
CA ILE A 143 -18.27 4.19 13.45
C ILE A 143 -17.31 3.43 12.52
N ASP A 144 -16.08 3.93 12.39
CA ASP A 144 -14.99 3.19 11.77
C ASP A 144 -14.31 2.32 12.83
N TRP A 145 -13.81 1.16 12.42
CA TRP A 145 -13.17 0.23 13.34
C TRP A 145 -11.76 -0.20 12.88
N ILE A 146 -10.96 -0.56 13.87
CA ILE A 146 -9.77 -1.38 13.71
C ILE A 146 -9.98 -2.56 14.65
N CYS A 147 -9.99 -3.78 14.12
CA CYS A 147 -10.03 -4.98 14.95
C CYS A 147 -8.87 -5.91 14.61
N THR A 148 -8.29 -6.57 15.59
CA THR A 148 -7.14 -7.44 15.35
C THR A 148 -6.98 -8.53 16.41
N ASN A 149 -6.38 -9.66 16.02
CA ASN A 149 -5.92 -10.71 16.95
C ASN A 149 -4.40 -10.60 17.25
N ILE A 150 -3.75 -9.55 16.75
CA ILE A 150 -2.34 -9.27 17.01
C ILE A 150 -2.23 -8.63 18.39
N GLY A 151 -1.31 -9.12 19.23
CA GLY A 151 -1.08 -8.59 20.57
C GLY A 151 -0.84 -7.09 20.59
N THR A 152 -1.46 -6.41 21.57
CA THR A 152 -1.48 -4.94 21.73
C THR A 152 -0.08 -4.32 21.77
N GLN A 153 0.92 -5.05 22.27
CA GLN A 153 2.32 -4.63 22.30
C GLN A 153 3.01 -4.56 20.93
N LEU A 154 2.44 -5.21 19.91
CA LEU A 154 2.97 -5.25 18.55
C LEU A 154 2.24 -4.29 17.61
N ILE A 155 1.22 -3.58 18.08
CA ILE A 155 0.42 -2.69 17.24
C ILE A 155 0.45 -1.25 17.78
N GLN A 156 0.24 -0.31 16.88
CA GLN A 156 -0.05 1.08 17.22
C GLN A 156 -1.15 1.60 16.31
N THR A 157 -2.24 2.07 16.91
CA THR A 157 -3.36 2.68 16.19
C THR A 157 -3.29 4.20 16.25
N ALA A 158 -3.85 4.87 15.24
CA ALA A 158 -3.99 6.31 15.20
C ALA A 158 -5.21 6.70 14.36
N VAL A 159 -5.88 7.77 14.78
CA VAL A 159 -6.92 8.44 13.99
C VAL A 159 -6.33 9.72 13.41
N ILE A 160 -6.48 9.90 12.09
CA ILE A 160 -5.87 10.97 11.32
C ILE A 160 -6.98 11.83 10.73
N PRO A 161 -7.14 13.09 11.18
CA PRO A 161 -8.01 14.05 10.51
C PRO A 161 -7.48 14.28 9.09
N SER A 162 -8.14 13.67 8.10
CA SER A 162 -7.70 13.72 6.72
C SER A 162 -7.97 15.10 6.11
N GLY A 163 -9.11 15.70 6.49
CA GLY A 163 -9.64 16.91 5.88
C GLY A 163 -10.22 16.67 4.48
N LEU A 164 -10.48 15.40 4.13
CA LEU A 164 -11.01 15.00 2.81
C LEU A 164 -12.49 14.58 2.86
N SER A 165 -13.03 14.35 4.05
CA SER A 165 -14.40 13.91 4.34
C SER A 165 -14.73 14.28 5.79
N ASP A 166 -16.01 14.15 6.15
CA ASP A 166 -16.52 14.10 7.52
C ASP A 166 -15.98 12.90 8.33
N HIS A 167 -15.40 11.90 7.66
CA HIS A 167 -14.62 10.83 8.27
C HIS A 167 -13.13 11.18 8.38
N THR A 168 -12.56 10.75 9.50
CA THR A 168 -11.12 10.62 9.74
C THR A 168 -10.60 9.34 9.07
N ALA A 169 -9.29 9.26 8.87
CA ALA A 169 -8.63 8.04 8.44
C ALA A 169 -8.08 7.26 9.63
N GLN A 170 -8.27 5.94 9.65
CA GLN A 170 -7.74 5.07 10.69
C GLN A 170 -6.44 4.43 10.21
N LYS A 171 -5.42 4.43 11.06
CA LYS A 171 -4.11 3.85 10.77
C LYS A 171 -3.78 2.81 11.83
N ILE A 172 -3.35 1.64 11.39
CA ILE A 172 -2.68 0.64 12.23
C ILE A 172 -1.24 0.45 11.74
N THR A 173 -0.31 0.39 12.69
CA THR A 173 1.09 0.03 12.46
C THR A 173 1.34 -1.29 13.16
N VAL A 174 1.79 -2.30 12.43
CA VAL A 174 2.12 -3.61 12.99
C VAL A 174 3.63 -3.76 13.01
N GLN A 175 4.18 -4.06 14.18
CA GLN A 175 5.56 -4.44 14.35
C GLN A 175 5.74 -5.87 13.86
N THR A 176 6.47 -6.01 12.77
CA THR A 176 6.96 -7.29 12.27
C THR A 176 8.44 -7.41 12.59
N GLU A 177 9.01 -8.61 12.50
CA GLU A 177 10.47 -8.76 12.59
C GLU A 177 11.16 -7.82 11.60
N ARG A 178 12.27 -7.20 12.03
CA ARG A 178 12.91 -6.08 11.33
C ARG A 178 13.12 -6.39 9.85
N ASN A 179 12.34 -5.70 9.02
CA ASN A 179 12.51 -5.68 7.58
C ASN A 179 13.73 -4.83 7.22
N HIS A 180 14.88 -5.47 7.04
CA HIS A 180 15.75 -5.02 5.96
C HIS A 180 15.07 -5.44 4.66
N LEU A 181 14.29 -4.54 4.05
CA LEU A 181 14.03 -4.64 2.61
C LEU A 181 15.42 -4.79 1.97
N PRO A 182 15.71 -5.87 1.21
CA PRO A 182 16.95 -5.91 0.47
C PRO A 182 16.95 -4.68 -0.43
N LEU A 183 17.88 -3.76 -0.17
CA LEU A 183 18.11 -2.63 -1.05
C LEU A 183 18.31 -3.23 -2.45
N GLU A 184 17.43 -2.90 -3.38
CA GLU A 184 17.58 -3.38 -4.75
C GLU A 184 18.96 -2.98 -5.23
N ASN A 185 19.71 -4.00 -5.66
CA ASN A 185 20.99 -3.80 -6.29
C ASN A 185 20.73 -3.46 -7.76
N GLU A 186 21.27 -2.34 -8.22
CA GLU A 186 21.27 -2.01 -9.64
C GLU A 186 22.66 -2.25 -10.23
N LYS A 187 22.73 -2.86 -11.41
CA LYS A 187 23.98 -2.92 -12.18
C LYS A 187 24.09 -1.64 -12.99
N LYS A 188 25.11 -0.83 -12.71
CA LYS A 188 25.42 0.36 -13.51
C LYS A 188 26.91 0.55 -13.71
N ARG A 189 27.27 1.23 -14.80
CA ARG A 189 28.63 1.73 -15.02
C ARG A 189 28.79 3.05 -14.27
N ILE A 190 29.93 3.23 -13.61
CA ILE A 190 30.25 4.47 -12.91
C ILE A 190 31.12 5.33 -13.82
N PHE A 191 30.54 6.40 -14.35
CA PHE A 191 31.25 7.43 -15.09
C PHE A 191 31.68 8.53 -14.12
N ASN A 192 32.93 8.46 -13.66
CA ASN A 192 33.58 9.52 -12.89
C ASN A 192 34.79 10.01 -13.68
N LYS A 193 35.43 11.08 -13.21
CA LYS A 193 36.58 11.68 -13.91
C LYS A 193 37.66 10.65 -14.23
N LYS A 194 38.04 9.82 -13.25
CA LYS A 194 39.07 8.78 -13.40
C LYS A 194 38.69 7.69 -14.42
N SER A 195 37.46 7.17 -14.38
CA SER A 195 37.02 6.13 -15.33
C SER A 195 36.85 6.69 -16.75
N THR A 196 36.38 7.93 -16.86
CA THR A 196 36.25 8.65 -18.13
C THR A 196 37.61 8.97 -18.75
N ASP A 197 38.58 9.42 -17.95
CA ASP A 197 39.93 9.70 -18.43
C ASP A 197 40.63 8.42 -18.89
N ARG A 198 40.49 7.32 -18.13
CA ARG A 198 40.97 6.00 -18.56
C ARG A 198 40.33 5.53 -19.85
N PHE A 199 39.02 5.71 -20.02
CA PHE A 199 38.31 5.37 -21.25
C PHE A 199 38.86 6.15 -22.44
N LYS A 200 39.04 7.47 -22.31
CA LYS A 200 39.63 8.33 -23.35
C LYS A 200 41.04 7.89 -23.71
N SER A 201 41.93 7.72 -22.73
CA SER A 201 43.31 7.29 -22.98
C SER A 201 43.37 5.91 -23.63
N SER A 202 42.50 4.98 -23.20
CA SER A 202 42.47 3.64 -23.79
C SER A 202 41.99 3.64 -25.24
N LEU A 203 41.06 4.54 -25.61
CA LEU A 203 40.61 4.75 -27.00
C LEU A 203 41.68 5.43 -27.87
N GLN A 204 42.44 6.36 -27.31
CA GLN A 204 43.55 7.03 -28.01
C GLN A 204 44.65 6.04 -28.41
N CYS A 205 44.85 4.97 -27.63
CA CYS A 205 45.83 3.93 -27.92
C CYS A 205 45.29 2.79 -28.81
N GLN A 206 44.02 2.83 -29.24
CA GLN A 206 43.48 1.80 -30.13
C GLN A 206 43.99 2.01 -31.57
N ASN A 207 44.20 0.88 -32.27
CA ASN A 207 44.37 0.92 -33.71
C ASN A 207 43.00 1.03 -34.39
N TRP A 208 42.80 2.06 -35.20
CA TRP A 208 41.57 2.35 -35.93
C TRP A 208 41.63 1.95 -37.42
N ASP A 209 42.72 1.37 -37.90
CA ASP A 209 42.91 0.96 -39.30
C ASP A 209 41.78 0.02 -39.76
N ASN A 210 41.36 -0.91 -38.90
CA ASN A 210 40.25 -1.84 -39.17
C ASN A 210 38.88 -1.17 -39.30
N VAL A 211 38.77 0.12 -38.93
CA VAL A 211 37.57 0.93 -39.12
C VAL A 211 37.76 1.88 -40.30
N LEU A 212 38.92 2.53 -40.40
CA LEU A 212 39.19 3.58 -41.40
C LEU A 212 39.53 3.04 -42.80
N LEU A 213 40.12 1.86 -42.89
CA LEU A 213 40.56 1.24 -44.15
C LEU A 213 39.57 0.19 -44.68
N THR A 214 38.50 -0.10 -43.94
CA THR A 214 37.50 -1.09 -44.31
C THR A 214 36.48 -0.48 -45.28
N ALA A 215 36.34 -1.07 -46.46
CA ALA A 215 35.44 -0.57 -47.51
C ALA A 215 33.95 -0.84 -47.20
N ASP A 216 33.65 -1.94 -46.51
CA ASP A 216 32.28 -2.27 -46.12
C ASP A 216 31.87 -1.53 -44.84
N ALA A 217 30.83 -0.71 -44.94
CA ALA A 217 30.36 0.13 -43.84
C ALA A 217 29.86 -0.68 -42.63
N ASN A 218 29.25 -1.86 -42.86
CA ASN A 218 28.77 -2.69 -41.77
C ASN A 218 29.92 -3.33 -41.00
N GLN A 219 30.94 -3.82 -41.71
CA GLN A 219 32.16 -4.35 -41.10
C GLN A 219 32.91 -3.27 -40.32
N ALA A 220 33.06 -2.07 -40.88
CA ALA A 220 33.67 -0.93 -40.20
C ALA A 220 32.91 -0.57 -38.90
N TYR A 221 31.58 -0.53 -38.95
CA TYR A 221 30.74 -0.29 -37.77
C TYR A 221 30.90 -1.38 -36.72
N ASN A 222 30.89 -2.66 -37.11
CA ASN A 222 31.03 -3.77 -36.18
C ASN A 222 32.38 -3.73 -35.46
N SER A 223 33.47 -3.48 -36.20
CA SER A 223 34.81 -3.31 -35.62
C SER A 223 34.88 -2.11 -34.68
N PHE A 224 34.31 -0.96 -35.06
CA PHE A 224 34.21 0.20 -34.17
C PHE A 224 33.44 -0.14 -32.88
N HIS A 225 32.29 -0.80 -33.03
CA HIS A 225 31.41 -1.14 -31.91
C HIS A 225 32.08 -2.11 -30.94
N GLU A 226 32.80 -3.11 -31.47
CA GLU A 226 33.54 -4.08 -30.67
C GLU A 226 34.66 -3.40 -29.88
N ILE A 227 35.49 -2.58 -30.53
CA ILE A 227 36.56 -1.81 -29.87
C ILE A 227 35.97 -0.93 -28.76
N LEU A 228 34.86 -0.24 -29.04
CA LEU A 228 34.19 0.62 -28.09
C LEU A 228 33.65 -0.18 -26.89
N GLN A 229 32.97 -1.30 -27.13
CA GLN A 229 32.40 -2.15 -26.09
C GLN A 229 33.48 -2.77 -25.20
N VAL A 230 34.54 -3.32 -25.78
CA VAL A 230 35.67 -3.90 -25.03
C VAL A 230 36.34 -2.83 -24.17
N THR A 231 36.60 -1.66 -24.75
CA THR A 231 37.22 -0.54 -24.03
C THR A 231 36.30 -0.04 -22.89
N LEU A 232 34.99 0.00 -23.12
CA LEU A 232 34.00 0.39 -22.11
C LEU A 232 33.88 -0.65 -20.98
N ASN A 233 33.93 -1.94 -21.31
CA ASN A 233 33.93 -3.04 -20.34
C ASN A 233 35.17 -3.04 -19.45
N ASN A 234 36.33 -2.74 -20.02
CA ASN A 234 37.59 -2.72 -19.29
C ASN A 234 37.74 -1.48 -18.40
N THR A 235 37.30 -0.31 -18.85
CA THR A 235 37.52 0.96 -18.15
C THR A 235 36.36 1.39 -17.25
N CYS A 236 35.12 1.03 -17.63
CA CYS A 236 33.89 1.36 -16.93
C CYS A 236 33.04 0.09 -16.71
N PRO A 237 33.53 -0.92 -15.98
CA PRO A 237 32.81 -2.17 -15.79
C PRO A 237 31.44 -1.97 -15.14
N LEU A 238 30.50 -2.88 -15.41
CA LEU A 238 29.23 -2.92 -14.69
C LEU A 238 29.50 -3.25 -13.23
N THR A 239 29.18 -2.32 -12.36
CA THR A 239 29.29 -2.49 -10.91
C THR A 239 27.90 -2.64 -10.31
N THR A 240 27.78 -3.54 -9.35
CA THR A 240 26.59 -3.66 -8.53
C THR A 240 26.62 -2.55 -7.51
N THR A 241 25.66 -1.63 -7.57
CA THR A 241 25.56 -0.52 -6.62
C THR A 241 24.22 -0.56 -5.92
N ARG A 242 24.21 -0.08 -4.67
CA ARG A 242 22.96 0.12 -3.94
C ARG A 242 22.15 1.20 -4.65
N ARG A 243 20.93 0.86 -5.06
CA ARG A 243 19.99 1.83 -5.60
C ARG A 243 19.72 2.87 -4.52
N ARG A 244 20.09 4.12 -4.78
CA ARG A 244 19.71 5.22 -3.89
C ARG A 244 18.20 5.44 -4.05
N PRO A 245 17.44 5.61 -2.96
CA PRO A 245 16.05 6.00 -3.10
C PRO A 245 16.00 7.30 -3.91
N LEU A 246 15.22 7.31 -4.99
CA LEU A 246 14.90 8.55 -5.68
C LEU A 246 14.34 9.51 -4.65
N ASN A 247 14.84 10.76 -4.65
CA ASN A 247 14.24 11.82 -3.84
C ASN A 247 12.75 11.84 -4.19
N LYS A 248 11.91 11.54 -3.19
CA LYS A 248 10.47 11.61 -3.35
C LYS A 248 10.14 13.03 -3.79
N ARG A 249 9.49 13.19 -4.94
CA ARG A 249 8.80 14.44 -5.22
C ARG A 249 7.70 14.57 -4.17
N THR A 250 7.84 15.56 -3.31
CA THR A 250 6.76 15.94 -2.40
C THR A 250 5.72 16.67 -3.23
N HIS A 251 4.62 15.99 -3.54
CA HIS A 251 3.43 16.60 -4.14
C HIS A 251 2.63 17.45 -3.12
N TRP A 252 3.05 17.41 -1.85
CA TRP A 252 2.52 18.19 -0.75
C TRP A 252 3.33 19.48 -0.63
N ASN A 253 2.72 20.61 -0.98
CA ASN A 253 3.30 21.94 -0.78
C ASN A 253 2.69 22.62 0.46
N ASP A 254 3.25 23.78 0.83
CA ASP A 254 2.78 24.54 2.00
C ASP A 254 1.31 24.96 1.86
N GLU A 255 0.86 25.21 0.64
CA GLU A 255 -0.53 25.58 0.36
C GLU A 255 -1.52 24.44 0.67
N CYS A 256 -1.22 23.20 0.28
CA CYS A 256 -2.03 22.04 0.67
C CYS A 256 -2.11 21.88 2.20
N THR A 257 -1.00 22.14 2.91
CA THR A 257 -0.98 22.12 4.38
C THR A 257 -1.89 23.21 4.95
N ARG A 258 -1.81 24.43 4.40
CA ARG A 258 -2.62 25.57 4.83
C ARG A 258 -4.10 25.33 4.59
N LEU A 259 -4.48 24.85 3.40
CA LEU A 259 -5.87 24.54 3.05
C LEU A 259 -6.43 23.43 3.94
N LYS A 260 -5.68 22.35 4.15
CA LYS A 260 -6.07 21.28 5.08
C LYS A 260 -6.31 21.84 6.49
N LYS A 261 -5.39 22.67 7.00
CA LYS A 261 -5.51 23.26 8.34
C LYS A 261 -6.71 24.19 8.45
N ALA A 262 -6.95 25.02 7.43
CA ALA A 262 -8.10 25.93 7.38
C ALA A 262 -9.43 25.16 7.36
N TYR A 263 -9.53 24.08 6.58
CA TYR A 263 -10.71 23.22 6.54
C TYR A 263 -10.99 22.58 7.90
N ILE A 264 -9.98 21.97 8.53
CA ILE A 264 -10.13 21.34 9.85
C ILE A 264 -10.58 22.37 10.90
N GLN A 265 -9.99 23.58 10.88
CA GLN A 265 -10.36 24.65 11.81
C GLN A 265 -11.77 25.19 11.59
N ALA A 266 -12.27 25.17 10.34
CA ALA A 266 -13.65 25.54 10.05
C ALA A 266 -14.62 24.47 10.59
N LEU A 267 -14.28 23.19 10.41
CA LEU A 267 -15.06 22.05 10.90
C LEU A 267 -15.18 22.03 12.43
N GLU A 268 -14.18 22.54 13.16
CA GLU A 268 -14.20 22.64 14.63
C GLU A 268 -15.00 23.86 15.17
N ARG A 269 -15.40 24.79 14.31
CA ARG A 269 -16.07 26.05 14.69
C ARG A 269 -17.56 26.11 14.37
N GLU A 270 -18.06 25.18 13.57
CA GLU A 270 -19.48 24.97 13.29
C GLU A 270 -20.08 23.97 14.27
#